data_AF-A0AAQ1RW75-F1
#
_entry.id   AF-A0AAQ1RW75-F1
#
_cell.length_a   1.000
_cell.length_b   1.000
_cell.length_c   1.000
_cell.angle_alpha   90.00
_cell.angle_beta   90.00
_cell.angle_gamma   90.00
#
_symmetry.space_group_name_H-M   'P 1'
#
loop_
_entity.id
_entity.type
_entity.pdbx_description
1 polymer ?
#
loop_
_entity_poly.entity_id
_entity_poly.type
_entity_poly.pdbx_seq_one_letter_code
_entity_poly.pdbx_strand_id
1 'polypeptide(L)'
;MGYKEDLKRVLKQLEETKFTYAVDDDPAYIRQRKAGKEQTAARQDGATADDRARAAGADTSYGRAMRAYLERQRGEADSALRQQYGQQAKKAYDARVTGLEKERDGLKEKVLKEEQKAAAERAAAQERARKEAQRQEELRIKEENKLEIERIRAQAKVEAARLAASKKSGRSSSGGAGAAKKSAGSSTVKKGAGQKAPAAFDETSGKFRSLAAESHKQYLLGYSRGKESGGEERGRSFGYQQQVRWLYAQVDGDPQKTRALADYLKIPAAYTSEEALGRLY
;
A
#
# COMPACT_ATOMS: atom_id res chain seq x y z
N MET A 1 19.43 1.13 12.05
CA MET A 1 19.35 0.78 10.62
C MET A 1 18.51 -0.48 10.51
N GLY A 2 17.30 -0.39 9.98
CA GLY A 2 16.40 -1.54 9.81
C GLY A 2 16.57 -2.20 8.43
N TYR A 3 16.22 -3.48 8.29
CA TYR A 3 16.39 -4.21 7.01
C TYR A 3 15.71 -3.53 5.81
N LYS A 4 14.65 -2.74 6.03
CA LYS A 4 13.99 -1.92 5.00
C LYS A 4 14.86 -0.78 4.48
N GLU A 5 15.65 -0.15 5.35
CA GLU A 5 16.56 0.94 4.99
C GLU A 5 17.76 0.38 4.23
N ASP A 6 18.30 -0.74 4.70
CA ASP A 6 19.39 -1.46 4.02
C ASP A 6 18.93 -1.92 2.62
N LEU A 7 17.72 -2.45 2.48
CA LEU A 7 17.16 -2.85 1.18
C LEU A 7 17.06 -1.66 0.22
N LYS A 8 16.61 -0.49 0.70
CA LYS A 8 16.55 0.73 -0.12
C LYS A 8 17.94 1.16 -0.58
N ARG A 9 18.94 1.07 0.30
CA ARG A 9 20.32 1.40 -0.03
C ARG A 9 20.87 0.49 -1.13
N VAL A 10 20.65 -0.82 -1.02
CA VAL A 10 21.10 -1.80 -2.01
C VAL A 10 20.39 -1.61 -3.35
N LEU A 11 19.07 -1.34 -3.35
CA LEU A 11 18.32 -1.05 -4.57
C LEU A 11 18.85 0.20 -5.27
N LYS A 12 19.10 1.28 -4.51
CA LYS A 12 19.71 2.50 -5.05
C LYS A 12 21.10 2.23 -5.64
N GLN A 13 21.92 1.44 -4.95
CA GLN A 13 23.23 1.06 -5.47
C GLN A 13 23.12 0.25 -6.77
N LEU A 14 22.16 -0.66 -6.90
CA LEU A 14 21.92 -1.40 -8.15
C LEU A 14 21.47 -0.47 -9.30
N GLU A 15 20.61 0.50 -9.03
CA GLU A 15 20.18 1.49 -10.04
C GLU A 15 21.32 2.41 -10.51
N GLU A 16 22.20 2.79 -9.59
CA GLU A 16 23.36 3.65 -9.87
C GLU A 16 24.53 2.87 -10.48
N THR A 17 24.61 1.56 -10.26
CA THR A 17 25.67 0.70 -10.78
C THR A 17 25.48 0.51 -12.28
N LYS A 18 26.15 1.35 -13.08
CA LYS A 18 26.20 1.25 -14.54
C LYS A 18 27.61 0.87 -14.98
N PHE A 19 27.72 -0.05 -15.94
CA PHE A 19 29.01 -0.38 -16.51
C PHE A 19 29.51 0.79 -17.37
N THR A 20 30.50 1.50 -16.85
CA THR A 20 31.24 2.54 -17.56
C THR A 20 32.71 2.24 -17.37
N TYR A 21 33.40 1.93 -18.47
CA TYR A 21 34.82 1.63 -18.43
C TYR A 21 35.52 2.17 -19.67
N ALA A 22 36.32 3.21 -19.47
CA ALA A 22 37.20 3.78 -20.48
C ALA A 22 38.58 3.14 -20.33
N VAL A 23 38.84 2.11 -21.14
CA VAL A 23 40.12 1.37 -21.14
C VAL A 23 41.31 2.32 -21.30
N ASP A 24 41.16 3.35 -22.14
CA ASP A 24 42.21 4.33 -22.43
C ASP A 24 42.63 5.19 -21.23
N ASP A 25 41.77 5.32 -20.22
CA ASP A 25 42.05 6.07 -19.00
C ASP A 25 42.57 5.18 -17.86
N ASP A 26 42.62 3.85 -18.06
CA ASP A 26 43.07 2.91 -17.04
C ASP A 26 44.60 3.01 -16.86
N PRO A 27 45.10 3.40 -15.67
CA PRO A 27 46.53 3.56 -15.41
C PRO A 27 47.34 2.27 -15.56
N ALA A 28 46.73 1.10 -15.36
CA ALA A 28 47.38 -0.20 -15.56
C ALA A 28 47.49 -0.53 -17.06
N TYR A 29 46.43 -0.31 -17.83
CA TYR A 29 46.47 -0.43 -19.29
C TYR A 29 47.51 0.54 -19.91
N ILE A 30 47.52 1.81 -19.48
CA ILE A 30 48.50 2.80 -19.96
C ILE A 30 49.93 2.36 -19.66
N ARG A 31 50.21 1.86 -18.45
CA ARG A 31 51.52 1.36 -18.04
C ARG A 31 51.94 0.16 -18.88
N GLN A 32 51.06 -0.82 -19.07
CA GLN A 32 51.37 -2.03 -19.82
C GLN A 32 51.51 -1.76 -21.33
N ARG A 33 50.73 -0.84 -21.88
CA ARG A 33 50.88 -0.37 -23.27
C ARG A 33 52.22 0.33 -23.50
N LYS A 34 52.65 1.19 -22.57
CA LYS A 34 53.98 1.85 -22.64
C LYS A 34 55.11 0.82 -22.54
N ALA A 35 55.04 -0.09 -21.57
CA ALA A 35 56.02 -1.16 -21.42
C ALA A 35 56.10 -2.08 -22.65
N GLY A 36 54.97 -2.40 -23.30
CA GLY A 36 54.93 -3.16 -24.56
C GLY A 36 55.58 -2.42 -25.74
N LYS A 37 55.42 -1.09 -25.81
CA LYS A 37 56.12 -0.25 -26.80
C LYS A 37 57.63 -0.19 -26.53
N GLU A 38 58.04 -0.11 -25.26
CA GLU A 38 59.45 -0.08 -24.87
C GLU A 38 60.14 -1.43 -25.05
N GLN A 39 59.47 -2.56 -24.78
CA GLN A 39 60.02 -3.89 -25.04
C GLN A 39 60.14 -4.22 -26.53
N THR A 40 59.20 -3.74 -27.35
CA THR A 40 59.33 -3.87 -28.81
C THR A 40 60.44 -2.98 -29.35
N ALA A 41 60.67 -1.81 -28.77
CA ALA A 41 61.84 -0.98 -29.09
C ALA A 41 63.17 -1.60 -28.61
N ALA A 42 63.22 -2.18 -27.40
CA ALA A 42 64.43 -2.84 -26.88
C ALA A 42 64.78 -4.14 -27.62
N ARG A 43 63.79 -4.86 -28.17
CA ARG A 43 64.02 -5.97 -29.11
C ARG A 43 64.50 -5.50 -30.49
N GLN A 44 64.36 -4.20 -30.82
CA GLN A 44 64.80 -3.61 -32.10
C GLN A 44 66.29 -3.24 -32.10
N ASP A 45 66.91 -3.01 -30.95
CA ASP A 45 68.36 -2.73 -30.86
C ASP A 45 69.23 -3.96 -31.17
N GLY A 46 68.64 -5.15 -31.21
CA GLY A 46 69.26 -6.39 -31.68
C GLY A 46 68.86 -6.72 -33.12
N ALA A 47 69.33 -5.94 -34.10
CA ALA A 47 69.31 -6.24 -35.54
C ALA A 47 68.04 -6.96 -36.07
N THR A 48 66.87 -6.31 -36.03
CA THR A 48 65.62 -6.90 -36.55
C THR A 48 64.86 -5.97 -37.49
N ALA A 49 64.17 -6.59 -38.47
CA ALA A 49 63.12 -6.11 -39.37
C ALA A 49 63.03 -4.61 -39.76
N ASP A 50 62.92 -3.68 -38.80
CA ASP A 50 62.93 -2.24 -39.06
C ASP A 50 64.29 -1.75 -39.60
N ASP A 51 65.41 -2.33 -39.13
CA ASP A 51 66.73 -2.03 -39.69
C ASP A 51 66.91 -2.64 -41.08
N ARG A 52 66.33 -3.82 -41.34
CA ARG A 52 66.28 -4.40 -42.70
C ARG A 52 65.34 -3.61 -43.62
N ALA A 53 64.26 -3.03 -43.10
CA ALA A 53 63.35 -2.17 -43.86
C ALA A 53 63.96 -0.79 -44.14
N ARG A 54 64.78 -0.24 -43.24
CA ARG A 54 65.63 0.94 -43.49
C ARG A 54 66.74 0.64 -44.50
N ALA A 55 67.44 -0.49 -44.35
CA ALA A 55 68.52 -0.91 -45.24
C ALA A 55 68.04 -1.26 -46.65
N ALA A 56 66.83 -1.82 -46.78
CA ALA A 56 66.16 -2.05 -48.07
C ALA A 56 65.61 -0.76 -48.70
N GLY A 57 65.81 0.41 -48.07
CA GLY A 57 65.25 1.68 -48.49
C GLY A 57 63.79 1.83 -48.05
N ALA A 58 63.51 2.90 -47.30
CA ALA A 58 62.17 3.22 -46.81
C ALA A 58 61.10 3.21 -47.94
N ASP A 59 61.47 3.61 -49.15
CA ASP A 59 60.54 3.78 -50.26
C ASP A 59 60.43 2.56 -51.19
N THR A 60 61.07 1.44 -50.85
CA THR A 60 60.89 0.20 -51.61
C THR A 60 59.60 -0.51 -51.22
N SER A 61 59.05 -1.29 -52.16
CA SER A 61 57.85 -2.09 -51.93
C SER A 61 58.01 -3.04 -50.73
N TYR A 62 59.19 -3.63 -50.57
CA TYR A 62 59.53 -4.50 -49.43
C TYR A 62 59.61 -3.72 -48.11
N GLY A 63 60.30 -2.58 -48.07
CA GLY A 63 60.39 -1.73 -46.87
C GLY A 63 59.03 -1.19 -46.42
N ARG A 64 58.14 -0.85 -47.37
CA ARG A 64 56.75 -0.46 -47.07
C ARG A 64 55.91 -1.63 -46.54
N ALA A 65 55.99 -2.80 -47.17
CA ALA A 65 55.26 -3.99 -46.72
C ALA A 65 55.69 -4.44 -45.32
N MET A 66 56.99 -4.38 -45.02
CA MET A 66 57.51 -4.78 -43.71
C MET A 66 57.06 -3.83 -42.60
N ARG A 67 57.03 -2.52 -42.85
CA ARG A 67 56.49 -1.55 -41.88
C ARG A 67 54.99 -1.73 -41.64
N ALA A 68 54.21 -1.91 -42.70
CA ALA A 68 52.78 -2.18 -42.58
C ALA A 68 52.50 -3.48 -41.79
N TYR A 69 53.33 -4.51 -41.96
CA TYR A 69 53.23 -5.75 -41.19
C TYR A 69 53.51 -5.54 -39.70
N LEU A 70 54.59 -4.82 -39.36
CA LEU A 70 54.93 -4.51 -37.97
C LEU A 70 53.90 -3.61 -37.30
N GLU A 71 53.35 -2.63 -38.03
CA GLU A 71 52.24 -1.80 -37.56
C GLU A 71 50.98 -2.62 -37.32
N ARG A 72 50.64 -3.55 -38.23
CA ARG A 72 49.52 -4.47 -38.04
C ARG A 72 49.71 -5.35 -36.80
N GLN A 73 50.90 -5.95 -36.61
CA GLN A 73 51.18 -6.75 -35.41
C GLN A 73 51.06 -5.93 -34.12
N ARG A 74 51.55 -4.68 -34.12
CA ARG A 74 51.40 -3.78 -32.97
C ARG A 74 49.94 -3.42 -32.70
N GLY A 75 49.16 -3.16 -33.76
CA GLY A 75 47.73 -2.89 -33.67
C GLY A 75 46.94 -4.09 -33.12
N GLU A 76 47.26 -5.30 -33.59
CA GLU A 76 46.66 -6.55 -33.10
C GLU A 76 46.98 -6.76 -31.61
N ALA A 77 48.24 -6.57 -31.20
CA ALA A 77 48.65 -6.71 -29.80
C ALA A 77 47.98 -5.68 -28.87
N ASP A 78 47.88 -4.41 -29.28
CA ASP A 78 47.16 -3.38 -28.50
C ASP A 78 45.65 -3.66 -28.42
N SER A 79 45.06 -4.14 -29.52
CA SER A 79 43.64 -4.51 -29.54
C SER A 79 43.32 -5.68 -28.59
N ALA A 80 44.19 -6.70 -28.55
CA ALA A 80 44.06 -7.83 -27.64
C ALA A 80 44.22 -7.39 -26.17
N LEU A 81 45.17 -6.50 -25.89
CA LEU A 81 45.36 -5.94 -24.55
C LEU A 81 44.14 -5.13 -24.11
N ARG A 82 43.60 -4.26 -24.98
CA ARG A 82 42.36 -3.51 -24.70
C ARG A 82 41.19 -4.43 -24.38
N GLN A 83 41.02 -5.50 -25.16
CA GLN A 83 39.97 -6.49 -24.93
C GLN A 83 40.15 -7.20 -23.58
N GLN A 84 41.38 -7.58 -23.22
CA GLN A 84 41.66 -8.24 -21.95
C GLN A 84 41.27 -7.36 -20.74
N TYR A 85 41.67 -6.08 -20.75
CA TYR A 85 41.32 -5.14 -19.70
C TYR A 85 39.81 -4.85 -19.66
N GLY A 86 39.18 -4.67 -20.82
CA GLY A 86 37.72 -4.53 -20.91
C GLY A 86 36.96 -5.73 -20.36
N GLN A 87 37.43 -6.96 -20.63
CA GLN A 87 36.84 -8.17 -20.09
C GLN A 87 37.06 -8.31 -18.58
N GLN A 88 38.22 -7.92 -18.05
CA GLN A 88 38.48 -7.92 -16.61
C GLN A 88 37.60 -6.93 -15.87
N ALA A 89 37.47 -5.71 -16.38
CA ALA A 89 36.58 -4.70 -15.83
C ALA A 89 35.12 -5.16 -15.85
N LYS A 90 34.68 -5.79 -16.95
CA LYS A 90 33.34 -6.36 -17.07
C LYS A 90 33.11 -7.48 -16.04
N LYS A 91 34.06 -8.40 -15.86
CA LYS A 91 33.96 -9.46 -14.84
C LYS A 91 33.85 -8.90 -13.43
N ALA A 92 34.62 -7.85 -13.10
CA ALA A 92 34.55 -7.20 -11.79
C ALA A 92 33.19 -6.50 -11.59
N TYR A 93 32.67 -5.85 -12.62
CA TYR A 93 31.33 -5.27 -12.62
C TYR A 93 30.25 -6.33 -12.40
N ASP A 94 30.27 -7.42 -13.17
CA ASP A 94 29.30 -8.52 -13.06
C ASP A 94 29.35 -9.15 -11.65
N ALA A 95 30.55 -9.32 -11.08
CA ALA A 95 30.73 -9.81 -9.71
C ALA A 95 30.12 -8.85 -8.66
N ARG A 96 30.23 -7.53 -8.86
CA ARG A 96 29.64 -6.53 -7.97
C ARG A 96 28.11 -6.53 -8.07
N VAL A 97 27.56 -6.56 -9.28
CA VAL A 97 26.11 -6.62 -9.50
C VAL A 97 25.52 -7.88 -8.88
N THR A 98 26.12 -9.05 -9.15
CA THR A 98 25.65 -10.32 -8.58
C THR A 98 25.75 -10.35 -7.05
N GLY A 99 26.76 -9.71 -6.45
CA GLY A 99 26.86 -9.52 -5.00
C GLY A 99 25.71 -8.70 -4.43
N LEU A 100 25.42 -7.55 -5.04
CA LEU A 100 24.31 -6.67 -4.65
C LEU A 100 22.94 -7.34 -4.84
N GLU A 101 22.76 -8.14 -5.89
CA GLU A 101 21.52 -8.90 -6.11
C GLU A 101 21.28 -9.94 -5.02
N LYS A 102 22.32 -10.67 -4.60
CA LYS A 102 22.22 -11.60 -3.47
C LYS A 102 21.88 -10.89 -2.17
N GLU A 103 22.49 -9.73 -1.92
CA GLU A 103 22.19 -8.92 -0.74
C GLU A 103 20.75 -8.42 -0.75
N ARG A 104 20.28 -7.90 -1.90
CA ARG A 104 18.88 -7.50 -2.11
C ARG A 104 17.93 -8.64 -1.79
N ASP A 105 18.17 -9.83 -2.30
CA ASP A 105 17.26 -10.97 -2.12
C ASP A 105 17.25 -11.46 -0.67
N GLY A 106 18.42 -11.53 -0.02
CA GLY A 106 18.50 -11.82 1.42
C GLY A 106 17.79 -10.77 2.28
N LEU A 107 17.90 -9.48 1.93
CA LEU A 107 17.21 -8.40 2.65
C LEU A 107 15.70 -8.42 2.41
N LYS A 108 15.23 -8.71 1.19
CA LYS A 108 13.79 -8.90 0.90
C LYS A 108 13.18 -9.99 1.77
N GLU A 109 13.86 -11.13 1.90
CA GLU A 109 13.38 -12.23 2.73
C GLU A 109 13.29 -11.82 4.21
N LYS A 110 14.31 -11.11 4.73
CA LYS A 110 14.31 -10.62 6.11
C LYS A 110 13.19 -9.61 6.37
N VAL A 111 12.98 -8.67 5.45
CA VAL A 111 11.88 -7.69 5.52
C VAL A 111 10.53 -8.40 5.53
N LEU A 112 10.34 -9.39 4.64
CA LEU A 112 9.10 -10.16 4.59
C LEU A 112 8.83 -10.90 5.92
N LYS A 113 9.85 -11.51 6.52
CA LYS A 113 9.74 -12.19 7.82
C LYS A 113 9.39 -11.22 8.95
N GLU A 114 9.96 -10.02 8.97
CA GLU A 114 9.60 -8.99 9.96
C GLU A 114 8.16 -8.49 9.77
N GLU A 115 7.73 -8.27 8.53
CA GLU A 115 6.35 -7.86 8.24
C GLU A 115 5.34 -8.93 8.63
N GLN A 116 5.65 -10.21 8.38
CA GLN A 116 4.81 -11.33 8.82
C GLN A 116 4.72 -11.41 10.35
N LYS A 117 5.84 -11.25 11.05
CA LYS A 117 5.86 -11.22 12.53
C LYS A 117 5.03 -10.05 13.08
N ALA A 118 5.22 -8.85 12.52
CA ALA A 118 4.46 -7.67 12.91
C ALA A 118 2.96 -7.83 12.60
N ALA A 119 2.60 -8.45 11.47
CA ALA A 119 1.22 -8.74 11.13
C ALA A 119 0.59 -9.77 12.07
N ALA A 120 1.32 -10.83 12.43
CA ALA A 120 0.87 -11.83 13.38
C ALA A 120 0.66 -11.24 14.78
N GLU A 121 1.58 -10.37 15.24
CA GLU A 121 1.45 -9.67 16.51
C GLU A 121 0.23 -8.73 16.53
N ARG A 122 0.01 -7.98 15.44
CA ARG A 122 -1.19 -7.13 15.29
C ARG A 122 -2.47 -7.96 15.29
N ALA A 123 -2.49 -9.11 14.62
CA ALA A 123 -3.64 -10.01 14.62
C ALA A 123 -3.92 -10.55 16.02
N ALA A 124 -2.88 -10.98 16.75
CA ALA A 124 -3.00 -11.43 18.13
C ALA A 124 -3.49 -10.32 19.08
N ALA A 125 -3.00 -9.09 18.90
CA ALA A 125 -3.47 -7.93 19.66
C ALA A 125 -4.95 -7.60 19.37
N GLN A 126 -5.37 -7.66 18.10
CA GLN A 126 -6.77 -7.46 17.72
C GLN A 126 -7.67 -8.55 18.29
N GLU A 127 -7.22 -9.81 18.31
CA GLU A 127 -7.99 -10.91 18.90
C GLU A 127 -8.16 -10.74 20.41
N ARG A 128 -7.11 -10.33 21.13
CA ARG A 128 -7.19 -9.99 22.55
C ARG A 128 -8.16 -8.84 22.80
N ALA A 129 -8.07 -7.77 22.02
CA ALA A 129 -8.98 -6.64 22.11
C ALA A 129 -10.44 -7.04 21.85
N ARG A 130 -10.70 -7.93 20.89
CA ARG A 130 -12.05 -8.47 20.63
C ARG A 130 -12.57 -9.30 21.79
N LYS A 131 -11.76 -10.19 22.35
CA LYS A 131 -12.16 -11.00 23.51
C LYS A 131 -12.43 -10.13 24.73
N GLU A 132 -11.64 -9.09 24.95
CA GLU A 132 -11.86 -8.14 26.04
C GLU A 132 -13.14 -7.31 25.82
N ALA A 133 -13.38 -6.82 24.60
CA ALA A 133 -14.62 -6.12 24.26
C ALA A 133 -15.86 -7.01 24.45
N GLN A 134 -15.79 -8.29 24.05
CA GLN A 134 -16.88 -9.25 24.28
C GLN A 134 -17.15 -9.47 25.78
N ARG A 135 -16.10 -9.57 26.61
CA ARG A 135 -16.26 -9.68 28.07
C ARG A 135 -16.89 -8.43 28.66
N GLN A 136 -16.50 -7.25 28.20
CA GLN A 136 -17.10 -5.99 28.66
C GLN A 136 -18.57 -5.90 28.26
N GLU A 137 -18.93 -6.31 27.03
CA GLU A 137 -20.31 -6.34 26.57
C GLU A 137 -21.15 -7.35 27.37
N GLU A 138 -20.63 -8.54 27.65
CA GLU A 138 -21.31 -9.54 28.49
C GLU A 138 -21.56 -9.01 29.92
N LEU A 139 -20.60 -8.30 30.50
CA LEU A 139 -20.77 -7.65 31.80
C LEU A 139 -21.84 -6.55 31.75
N ARG A 140 -21.86 -5.73 30.69
CA ARG A 140 -22.89 -4.68 30.51
C ARG A 140 -24.27 -5.28 30.38
N ILE A 141 -24.45 -6.33 29.59
CA ILE A 141 -25.75 -7.02 29.44
C ILE A 141 -26.20 -7.59 30.80
N LYS A 142 -25.29 -8.17 31.59
CA LYS A 142 -25.61 -8.67 32.94
C LYS A 142 -26.04 -7.54 33.89
N GLU A 143 -25.39 -6.38 33.81
CA GLU A 143 -25.76 -5.20 34.59
C GLU A 143 -27.11 -4.62 34.16
N GLU A 144 -27.35 -4.49 32.84
CA GLU A 144 -28.63 -4.04 32.29
C GLU A 144 -29.78 -4.97 32.69
N ASN A 145 -29.60 -6.29 32.57
CA ASN A 145 -30.60 -7.27 32.99
C ASN A 145 -30.92 -7.18 34.49
N LYS A 146 -29.91 -6.93 35.34
CA LYS A 146 -30.14 -6.72 36.79
C LYS A 146 -31.00 -5.48 37.03
N LEU A 147 -30.69 -4.37 36.37
CA LEU A 147 -31.45 -3.12 36.49
C LEU A 147 -32.88 -3.28 35.95
N GLU A 148 -33.08 -4.05 34.89
CA GLU A 148 -34.40 -4.33 34.34
C GLU A 148 -35.25 -5.17 35.29
N ILE A 149 -34.68 -6.20 35.92
CA ILE A 149 -35.37 -6.99 36.96
C ILE A 149 -35.76 -6.10 38.15
N GLU A 150 -34.90 -5.18 38.57
CA GLU A 150 -35.22 -4.23 39.64
C GLU A 150 -36.35 -3.27 39.24
N ARG A 151 -36.35 -2.78 38.00
CA ARG A 151 -37.46 -1.96 37.46
C ARG A 151 -38.78 -2.71 37.44
N ILE A 152 -38.79 -3.95 36.96
CA ILE A 152 -39.99 -4.80 36.94
C ILE A 152 -40.50 -5.03 38.37
N ARG A 153 -39.61 -5.33 39.33
CA ARG A 153 -39.98 -5.47 40.75
C ARG A 153 -40.53 -4.19 41.35
N ALA A 154 -39.95 -3.03 41.02
CA ALA A 154 -40.43 -1.74 41.48
C ALA A 154 -41.83 -1.43 40.90
N GLN A 155 -42.04 -1.67 39.61
CA GLN A 155 -43.34 -1.52 38.95
C GLN A 155 -44.39 -2.45 39.57
N ALA A 156 -44.06 -3.72 39.79
CA ALA A 156 -44.96 -4.69 40.44
C ALA A 156 -45.36 -4.25 41.86
N LYS A 157 -44.44 -3.66 42.64
CA LYS A 157 -44.75 -3.08 43.95
C LYS A 157 -45.71 -1.89 43.85
N VAL A 158 -45.51 -1.01 42.87
CA VAL A 158 -46.40 0.14 42.63
C VAL A 158 -47.80 -0.33 42.20
N GLU A 159 -47.90 -1.31 41.30
CA GLU A 159 -49.19 -1.88 40.91
C GLU A 159 -49.89 -2.60 42.05
N ALA A 160 -49.16 -3.36 42.87
CA ALA A 160 -49.71 -4.02 44.06
C ALA A 160 -50.25 -2.98 45.07
N ALA A 161 -49.51 -1.88 45.30
CA ALA A 161 -49.98 -0.78 46.14
C ALA A 161 -51.24 -0.10 45.55
N ARG A 162 -51.30 0.06 44.23
CA ARG A 162 -52.46 0.62 43.52
C ARG A 162 -53.70 -0.27 43.60
N LEU A 163 -53.53 -1.59 43.49
CA LEU A 163 -54.60 -2.59 43.67
C LEU A 163 -55.07 -2.68 45.13
N ALA A 164 -54.17 -2.54 46.10
CA ALA A 164 -54.53 -2.48 47.52
C ALA A 164 -55.30 -1.20 47.88
N ALA A 165 -54.94 -0.06 47.30
CA ALA A 165 -55.69 1.19 47.42
C ALA A 165 -57.08 1.10 46.77
N SER A 166 -57.20 0.42 45.63
CA SER A 166 -58.47 0.13 44.96
C SER A 166 -59.41 -0.72 45.83
N LYS A 167 -58.92 -1.78 46.50
CA LYS A 167 -59.71 -2.60 47.42
C LYS A 167 -60.16 -1.87 48.70
N LYS A 168 -59.47 -0.80 49.10
CA LYS A 168 -59.84 0.02 50.26
C LYS A 168 -60.91 1.08 49.95
N SER A 169 -61.28 1.27 48.68
CA SER A 169 -62.30 2.24 48.25
C SER A 169 -63.75 1.72 48.26
N GLY A 170 -63.97 0.47 48.69
CA GLY A 170 -65.30 -0.16 48.70
C GLY A 170 -66.20 0.12 49.92
N ARG A 171 -65.84 1.03 50.85
CA ARG A 171 -66.66 1.29 52.04
C ARG A 171 -66.85 2.79 52.32
N SER A 172 -68.10 3.19 52.10
CA SER A 172 -68.88 4.32 52.63
C SER A 172 -68.63 5.76 52.13
N SER A 173 -69.75 6.30 51.65
CA SER A 173 -70.40 7.55 52.06
C SER A 173 -70.52 8.64 50.99
N SER A 174 -71.79 9.02 50.86
CA SER A 174 -72.43 10.04 50.06
C SER A 174 -71.96 11.46 50.37
N GLY A 175 -71.97 12.29 49.32
CA GLY A 175 -72.21 13.73 49.46
C GLY A 175 -71.14 14.60 48.83
N GLY A 176 -71.54 15.43 47.86
CA GLY A 176 -70.75 16.60 47.47
C GLY A 176 -70.70 16.81 45.96
N ALA A 177 -71.71 17.49 45.45
CA ALA A 177 -71.79 17.95 44.06
C ALA A 177 -70.67 18.95 43.71
N GLY A 178 -70.23 18.92 42.46
CA GLY A 178 -69.31 19.90 41.88
C GLY A 178 -69.11 19.64 40.38
N ALA A 179 -70.04 20.17 39.59
CA ALA A 179 -70.10 20.15 38.13
C ALA A 179 -68.79 20.62 37.47
N ALA A 180 -68.23 19.82 36.56
CA ALA A 180 -68.30 19.96 35.09
C ALA A 180 -67.20 20.85 34.47
N LYS A 181 -66.30 20.26 33.68
CA LYS A 181 -66.53 20.05 32.24
C LYS A 181 -65.53 19.09 31.59
N LYS A 182 -66.03 18.47 30.54
CA LYS A 182 -65.57 17.29 29.79
C LYS A 182 -64.29 17.50 28.97
N SER A 183 -63.47 16.44 29.00
CA SER A 183 -62.94 15.71 27.84
C SER A 183 -63.27 16.26 26.44
N ALA A 184 -62.28 16.28 25.56
CA ALA A 184 -61.97 15.14 24.69
C ALA A 184 -61.13 15.60 23.50
N GLY A 185 -60.20 14.74 23.10
CA GLY A 185 -59.99 14.51 21.68
C GLY A 185 -58.63 14.91 21.14
N SER A 186 -58.03 13.89 20.52
CA SER A 186 -57.51 14.00 19.17
C SER A 186 -56.03 14.30 19.05
N SER A 187 -55.28 13.21 18.94
CA SER A 187 -54.36 12.99 17.82
C SER A 187 -54.46 14.03 16.70
N THR A 188 -53.52 14.97 16.65
CA THR A 188 -53.11 15.58 15.39
C THR A 188 -51.66 16.04 15.51
N VAL A 189 -50.82 15.30 14.80
CA VAL A 189 -49.51 15.69 14.29
C VAL A 189 -49.62 17.03 13.54
N LYS A 190 -48.81 18.03 13.92
CA LYS A 190 -48.17 19.04 13.04
C LYS A 190 -47.23 19.92 13.88
N LYS A 191 -45.91 19.78 13.72
CA LYS A 191 -45.03 20.55 12.81
C LYS A 191 -44.82 22.02 13.25
N GLY A 192 -43.61 22.26 13.78
CA GLY A 192 -42.68 23.27 13.24
C GLY A 192 -42.65 24.63 13.95
N ALA A 193 -41.49 24.97 14.53
CA ALA A 193 -40.57 25.97 13.95
C ALA A 193 -39.46 26.30 14.96
N GLY A 194 -38.22 25.97 14.61
CA GLY A 194 -37.02 26.32 15.39
C GLY A 194 -35.91 25.26 15.33
N GLN A 195 -36.21 24.03 14.92
CA GLN A 195 -35.19 23.06 14.58
C GLN A 195 -34.56 23.46 13.25
N LYS A 196 -33.39 24.12 13.33
CA LYS A 196 -32.42 24.13 12.24
C LYS A 196 -32.35 22.71 11.68
N ALA A 197 -32.54 22.57 10.37
CA ALA A 197 -32.38 21.31 9.66
C ALA A 197 -31.09 20.63 10.17
N PRO A 198 -31.11 19.33 10.54
CA PRO A 198 -29.88 18.65 10.91
C PRO A 198 -28.92 18.78 9.72
N ALA A 199 -27.83 19.49 9.95
CA ALA A 199 -26.79 19.66 8.95
C ALA A 199 -26.40 18.27 8.44
N ALA A 200 -26.30 18.19 7.11
CA ALA A 200 -26.04 16.96 6.39
C ALA A 200 -24.83 16.20 6.98
N PHE A 201 -25.08 14.95 7.35
CA PHE A 201 -24.09 13.87 7.40
C PHE A 201 -22.80 14.17 8.18
N ASP A 202 -22.92 14.23 9.51
CA ASP A 202 -21.81 14.45 10.43
C ASP A 202 -20.83 13.25 10.44
N GLU A 203 -19.60 13.48 9.98
CA GLU A 203 -18.48 12.52 9.96
C GLU A 203 -18.11 12.01 11.36
N THR A 204 -18.49 12.74 12.41
CA THR A 204 -18.26 12.34 13.80
C THR A 204 -19.33 11.39 14.33
N SER A 205 -20.43 11.20 13.60
CA SER A 205 -21.50 10.31 14.01
C SER A 205 -21.06 8.84 13.97
N GLY A 206 -21.39 8.06 15.00
CA GLY A 206 -21.09 6.63 15.04
C GLY A 206 -21.66 5.85 13.85
N LYS A 207 -22.79 6.33 13.29
CA LYS A 207 -23.43 5.78 12.09
C LYS A 207 -22.56 5.95 10.83
N PHE A 208 -21.87 7.08 10.68
CA PHE A 208 -20.95 7.32 9.56
C PHE A 208 -19.81 6.30 9.58
N ARG A 209 -19.18 6.12 10.75
CA ARG A 209 -18.05 5.20 10.90
C ARG A 209 -18.45 3.73 10.75
N SER A 210 -19.63 3.34 11.21
CA SER A 210 -20.14 1.98 11.02
C SER A 210 -20.43 1.68 9.55
N LEU A 211 -21.07 2.61 8.84
CA LEU A 211 -21.32 2.49 7.40
C LEU A 211 -20.01 2.44 6.61
N ALA A 212 -19.04 3.27 6.96
CA ALA A 212 -17.70 3.25 6.35
C ALA A 212 -17.03 1.87 6.51
N ALA A 213 -17.03 1.31 7.72
CA ALA A 213 -16.44 0.00 8.00
C ALA A 213 -17.16 -1.16 7.29
N GLU A 214 -18.49 -1.11 7.21
CA GLU A 214 -19.29 -2.12 6.50
C GLU A 214 -19.13 -2.05 4.99
N SER A 215 -19.01 -0.84 4.42
CA SER A 215 -18.79 -0.65 2.99
C SER A 215 -17.50 -1.32 2.50
N HIS A 216 -16.46 -1.37 3.35
CA HIS A 216 -15.20 -2.01 2.99
C HIS A 216 -15.35 -3.53 2.78
N LYS A 217 -16.30 -4.17 3.46
CA LYS A 217 -16.61 -5.58 3.21
C LYS A 217 -17.16 -5.78 1.79
N GLN A 218 -17.99 -4.85 1.32
CA GLN A 218 -18.55 -4.88 -0.04
C GLN A 218 -17.47 -4.65 -1.09
N TYR A 219 -16.51 -3.76 -0.80
CA TYR A 219 -15.31 -3.60 -1.63
C TYR A 219 -14.55 -4.93 -1.79
N LEU A 220 -14.27 -5.63 -0.68
CA LEU A 220 -13.52 -6.90 -0.72
C LEU A 220 -14.27 -8.00 -1.48
N LEU A 221 -15.60 -8.09 -1.30
CA LEU A 221 -16.47 -9.00 -2.03
C LEU A 221 -16.50 -8.72 -3.53
N GLY A 222 -16.55 -7.45 -3.93
CA GLY A 222 -16.43 -7.06 -5.34
C GLY A 222 -15.02 -7.31 -5.87
N TYR A 223 -14.00 -6.97 -5.08
CA TYR A 223 -12.60 -7.11 -5.47
C TYR A 223 -12.23 -8.56 -5.80
N SER A 224 -12.61 -9.52 -4.96
CA SER A 224 -12.34 -10.95 -5.21
C SER A 224 -12.98 -11.42 -6.51
N ARG A 225 -14.27 -11.13 -6.72
CA ARG A 225 -15.01 -11.51 -7.95
C ARG A 225 -14.45 -10.85 -9.22
N GLY A 226 -14.07 -9.57 -9.13
CA GLY A 226 -13.46 -8.85 -10.25
C GLY A 226 -12.04 -9.35 -10.56
N LYS A 227 -11.29 -9.74 -9.53
CA LYS A 227 -9.92 -10.26 -9.68
C LYS A 227 -9.90 -11.61 -10.38
N GLU A 228 -10.83 -12.51 -10.03
CA GLU A 228 -10.98 -13.82 -10.66
C GLU A 228 -11.30 -13.73 -12.16
N SER A 229 -12.02 -12.68 -12.59
CA SER A 229 -12.52 -12.53 -13.96
C SER A 229 -11.68 -11.62 -14.87
N GLY A 230 -10.63 -10.98 -14.37
CA GLY A 230 -9.79 -10.11 -15.21
C GLY A 230 -8.65 -9.39 -14.52
N GLY A 231 -8.09 -9.97 -13.46
CA GLY A 231 -6.88 -9.45 -12.81
C GLY A 231 -7.14 -8.25 -11.89
N GLU A 232 -6.06 -7.67 -11.37
CA GLU A 232 -6.12 -6.75 -10.23
C GLU A 232 -6.80 -5.41 -10.52
N GLU A 233 -6.70 -4.89 -11.75
CA GLU A 233 -7.39 -3.65 -12.15
C GLU A 233 -8.91 -3.84 -12.25
N ARG A 234 -9.35 -4.98 -12.79
CA ARG A 234 -10.77 -5.34 -12.85
C ARG A 234 -11.32 -5.62 -11.46
N GLY A 235 -10.53 -6.25 -10.60
CA GLY A 235 -10.81 -6.40 -9.17
C GLY A 235 -11.06 -5.05 -8.48
N ARG A 236 -10.12 -4.10 -8.59
CA ARG A 236 -10.27 -2.76 -7.98
C ARG A 236 -11.53 -2.04 -8.49
N SER A 237 -11.75 -2.06 -9.80
CA SER A 237 -12.89 -1.40 -10.42
C SER A 237 -14.22 -1.97 -9.93
N PHE A 238 -14.35 -3.30 -9.91
CA PHE A 238 -15.57 -3.96 -9.46
C PHE A 238 -15.77 -3.81 -7.93
N GLY A 239 -14.68 -3.81 -7.16
CA GLY A 239 -14.70 -3.52 -5.73
C GLY A 239 -15.27 -2.13 -5.43
N TYR A 240 -14.75 -1.09 -6.09
CA TYR A 240 -15.25 0.28 -5.89
C TYR A 240 -16.70 0.45 -6.36
N GLN A 241 -17.09 -0.18 -7.47
CA GLN A 241 -18.49 -0.15 -7.93
C GLN A 241 -19.45 -0.76 -6.90
N GLN A 242 -19.11 -1.93 -6.33
CA GLN A 242 -19.95 -2.56 -5.31
C GLN A 242 -19.99 -1.76 -4.01
N GLN A 243 -18.84 -1.19 -3.61
CA GLN A 243 -18.76 -0.34 -2.42
C GLN A 243 -19.64 0.90 -2.56
N VAL A 244 -19.56 1.63 -3.68
CA VAL A 244 -20.37 2.83 -3.93
C VAL A 244 -21.85 2.49 -4.05
N ARG A 245 -22.20 1.41 -4.75
CA ARG A 245 -23.59 0.95 -4.88
C ARG A 245 -24.23 0.69 -3.52
N TRP A 246 -23.49 0.03 -2.63
CA TRP A 246 -23.97 -0.23 -1.28
C TRP A 246 -24.10 1.06 -0.47
N LEU A 247 -23.11 1.96 -0.52
CA LEU A 247 -23.16 3.25 0.17
C LEU A 247 -24.39 4.06 -0.29
N TYR A 248 -24.64 4.11 -1.59
CA TYR A 248 -25.79 4.80 -2.18
C TYR A 248 -27.12 4.24 -1.66
N ALA A 249 -27.24 2.91 -1.55
CA ALA A 249 -28.43 2.27 -0.99
C ALA A 249 -28.62 2.55 0.51
N GLN A 250 -27.54 2.71 1.28
CA GLN A 250 -27.62 2.99 2.72
C GLN A 250 -27.97 4.44 3.05
N VAL A 251 -27.82 5.36 2.09
CA VAL A 251 -28.17 6.78 2.25
C VAL A 251 -29.41 7.16 1.45
N ASP A 252 -30.29 6.19 1.20
CA ASP A 252 -31.58 6.36 0.50
C ASP A 252 -31.44 6.95 -0.91
N GLY A 253 -30.32 6.67 -1.60
CA GLY A 253 -30.05 7.19 -2.93
C GLY A 253 -29.68 8.67 -2.96
N ASP A 254 -29.23 9.26 -1.85
CA ASP A 254 -28.74 10.63 -1.80
C ASP A 254 -27.31 10.74 -2.38
N PRO A 255 -27.11 11.37 -3.55
CA PRO A 255 -25.80 11.46 -4.18
C PRO A 255 -24.83 12.35 -3.39
N GLN A 256 -25.31 13.35 -2.64
CA GLN A 256 -24.43 14.22 -1.85
C GLN A 256 -23.86 13.48 -0.64
N LYS A 257 -24.69 12.71 0.07
CA LYS A 257 -24.22 11.87 1.19
C LYS A 257 -23.30 10.75 0.72
N THR A 258 -23.58 10.16 -0.44
CA THR A 258 -22.75 9.12 -1.04
C THR A 258 -21.36 9.66 -1.39
N ARG A 259 -21.28 10.87 -1.97
CA ARG A 259 -20.00 11.54 -2.28
C ARG A 259 -19.21 11.84 -1.00
N ALA A 260 -19.84 12.37 0.04
CA ALA A 260 -19.18 12.62 1.32
C ALA A 260 -18.60 11.34 1.96
N LEU A 261 -19.36 10.22 1.95
CA LEU A 261 -18.87 8.92 2.41
C LEU A 261 -17.69 8.41 1.57
N ALA A 262 -17.79 8.55 0.26
CA ALA A 262 -16.79 8.09 -0.68
C ALA A 262 -15.48 8.89 -0.57
N ASP A 263 -15.57 10.20 -0.38
CA ASP A 263 -14.41 11.08 -0.18
C ASP A 263 -13.68 10.72 1.11
N TYR A 264 -14.40 10.50 2.20
CA TYR A 264 -13.82 10.01 3.46
C TYR A 264 -13.12 8.65 3.29
N LEU A 265 -13.73 7.76 2.51
CA LEU A 265 -13.19 6.42 2.20
C LEU A 265 -12.11 6.44 1.12
N LYS A 266 -11.78 7.61 0.55
CA LYS A 266 -10.83 7.79 -0.56
C LYS A 266 -11.16 6.94 -1.78
N ILE A 267 -12.45 6.79 -2.09
CA ILE A 267 -12.91 6.12 -3.31
C ILE A 267 -12.67 7.07 -4.50
N PRO A 268 -12.13 6.61 -5.64
CA PRO A 268 -11.91 7.48 -6.78
C PRO A 268 -13.22 8.11 -7.31
N ALA A 269 -13.19 9.42 -7.59
CA ALA A 269 -14.36 10.18 -8.03
C ALA A 269 -15.02 9.64 -9.31
N ALA A 270 -14.28 8.90 -10.14
CA ALA A 270 -14.80 8.23 -11.32
C ALA A 270 -15.97 7.26 -11.02
N TYR A 271 -16.06 6.75 -9.78
CA TYR A 271 -17.11 5.82 -9.36
C TYR A 271 -18.28 6.50 -8.63
N THR A 272 -18.18 7.80 -8.32
CA THR A 272 -19.21 8.59 -7.63
C THR A 272 -19.77 9.75 -8.46
N SER A 273 -19.41 9.79 -9.75
CA SER A 273 -20.02 10.71 -10.71
C SER A 273 -21.53 10.43 -10.83
N GLU A 274 -22.29 11.45 -11.22
CA GLU A 274 -23.73 11.30 -11.48
C GLU A 274 -24.03 10.22 -12.52
N GLU A 275 -23.21 10.11 -13.56
CA GLU A 275 -23.31 9.02 -14.53
C GLU A 275 -23.00 7.65 -13.91
N ALA A 276 -22.00 7.55 -13.04
CA ALA A 276 -21.66 6.28 -12.39
C ALA A 276 -22.75 5.82 -11.42
N LEU A 277 -23.29 6.73 -10.62
CA LEU A 277 -24.40 6.46 -9.71
C LEU A 277 -25.70 6.16 -10.48
N GLY A 278 -25.95 6.86 -11.58
CA GLY A 278 -27.08 6.64 -12.48
C GLY A 278 -26.97 5.38 -13.35
N ARG A 279 -25.83 4.69 -13.38
CA ARG A 279 -25.66 3.36 -14.02
C ARG A 279 -25.82 2.20 -13.03
N LEU A 280 -25.89 2.49 -11.73
CA LEU A 280 -26.09 1.47 -10.69
C LEU A 280 -27.57 1.05 -10.55
N TYR A 281 -28.47 1.78 -11.22
CA TYR A 281 -29.92 1.58 -11.36
C TYR A 281 -30.36 1.97 -12.77
#